data_AF-A0A4Q0ILY7-F1
#
_entry.id   AF-A0A4Q0ILY7-F1
#
_cell.length_a   1.000
_cell.length_b   1.000
_cell.length_c   1.000
_cell.angle_alpha   90.00
_cell.angle_beta   90.00
_cell.angle_gamma   90.00
#
_symmetry.space_group_name_H-M   'P 1'
#
loop_
_entity.id
_entity.type
_entity.pdbx_description
1 polymer ?
#
loop_
_entity_poly.entity_id
_entity_poly.type
_entity_poly.pdbx_seq_one_letter_code
_entity_poly.pdbx_strand_id
1 'polypeptide(L)'
;MATFYKILILCVGFVLSSNLRAQRQLTDCKKQAELDSIIAETERHFAWNDDAYSIKTTKEKWLSGNAKLLLQGGIAPVIYIGQENFAKKYGVDYDDFGCIASCSDAQMAKYNTAIMDCLTAKFGKGWRDSIRKDVPGLDKYGVSVFKNIQFEGNGTATIVLPVIYKALGRSVSDPEESGFVRDIIDCVSLTSMEFLYRGVEYYVPLSSNAVSDETPLENELIEITVRVFNPKAFRYSKNIKPYPFCVIEAVDLLR
;
A
#
# COMPACT_ATOMS: atom_id res chain seq x y z
N MET A 1 -28.22 27.19 42.32
CA MET A 1 -26.75 27.14 42.27
C MET A 1 -26.15 25.73 42.27
N ALA A 2 -26.76 24.72 42.90
CA ALA A 2 -26.20 23.35 42.97
C ALA A 2 -26.15 22.57 41.64
N THR A 3 -26.97 22.93 40.64
CA THR A 3 -27.10 22.20 39.37
C THR A 3 -26.00 22.55 38.37
N PHE A 4 -25.52 23.80 38.35
CA PHE A 4 -24.47 24.26 37.44
C PHE A 4 -23.09 23.71 37.81
N TYR A 5 -22.79 23.59 39.11
CA TYR A 5 -21.52 23.03 39.58
C TYR A 5 -21.35 21.55 39.20
N LYS A 6 -22.43 20.76 39.22
CA LYS A 6 -22.41 19.35 38.80
C LYS A 6 -22.15 19.18 37.29
N ILE A 7 -22.72 20.06 36.46
CA ILE A 7 -22.49 20.07 35.00
C ILE A 7 -21.04 20.49 34.71
N LEU A 8 -20.52 21.49 35.40
CA LEU A 8 -19.15 21.97 35.25
C LEU A 8 -18.11 20.87 35.58
N ILE A 9 -18.30 20.11 36.66
CA ILE A 9 -17.43 18.99 37.02
C ILE A 9 -17.44 17.89 35.95
N LEU A 10 -18.61 17.58 35.39
CA LEU A 10 -18.76 16.57 34.33
C LEU A 10 -18.03 16.99 33.04
N CYS A 11 -18.16 18.27 32.65
CA CYS A 11 -17.44 18.83 31.51
C CYS A 11 -15.92 18.81 31.72
N VAL A 12 -15.44 19.21 32.90
CA VAL A 12 -14.01 19.20 33.23
C VAL A 12 -13.46 17.77 33.25
N GLY A 13 -14.20 16.81 33.82
CA GLY A 13 -13.84 15.39 33.80
C GLY A 13 -13.79 14.79 32.40
N PHE A 14 -14.73 15.13 31.52
CA PHE A 14 -14.74 14.67 30.13
C PHE A 14 -13.55 15.25 29.35
N VAL A 15 -13.28 16.55 29.50
CA VAL A 15 -12.12 17.21 28.87
C VAL A 15 -10.80 16.60 29.35
N LEU A 16 -10.63 16.39 30.66
CA LEU A 16 -9.44 15.73 31.22
C LEU A 16 -9.28 14.28 30.70
N SER A 17 -10.36 13.51 30.64
CA SER A 17 -10.32 12.12 30.14
C SER A 17 -9.98 12.03 28.65
N SER A 18 -10.51 12.96 27.84
CA SER A 18 -10.22 13.05 26.41
C SER A 18 -8.77 13.47 26.15
N ASN A 19 -8.23 14.37 26.97
CA ASN A 19 -6.84 14.82 26.90
C ASN A 19 -5.87 13.70 27.32
N LEU A 20 -6.15 12.99 28.41
CA LEU A 20 -5.40 11.80 28.85
C LEU A 20 -5.39 10.69 27.79
N ARG A 21 -6.52 10.45 27.13
CA ARG A 21 -6.62 9.48 26.03
C ARG A 21 -5.81 9.93 24.81
N ALA A 22 -5.88 11.20 24.45
CA ALA A 22 -5.09 11.77 23.35
C ALA A 22 -3.58 11.71 23.65
N GLN A 23 -3.17 12.00 24.88
CA GLN A 23 -1.77 11.89 25.32
C GLN A 23 -1.26 10.45 25.28
N ARG A 24 -2.05 9.47 25.72
CA ARG A 24 -1.70 8.04 25.58
C ARG A 24 -1.53 7.64 24.12
N GLN A 25 -2.48 7.98 23.26
CA GLN A 25 -2.38 7.72 21.82
C GLN A 25 -1.14 8.38 21.19
N LEU A 26 -0.83 9.62 21.57
CA LEU A 26 0.37 10.31 21.08
C LEU A 26 1.65 9.58 21.50
N THR A 27 1.68 9.05 22.73
CA THR A 27 2.80 8.31 23.29
C THR A 27 2.99 6.98 22.57
N ASP A 28 1.90 6.27 22.27
CA ASP A 28 1.93 5.02 21.52
C ASP A 28 2.37 5.23 20.07
N CYS A 29 1.87 6.27 19.39
CA CYS A 29 2.34 6.64 18.05
C CYS A 29 3.83 7.00 18.04
N LYS A 30 4.32 7.73 19.07
CA LYS A 30 5.73 8.09 19.17
C LYS A 30 6.62 6.86 19.36
N LYS A 31 6.20 5.92 20.22
CA LYS A 31 6.89 4.63 20.40
C LYS A 31 6.88 3.79 19.12
N GLN A 32 5.76 3.77 18.41
CA GLN A 32 5.66 3.07 17.13
C GLN A 32 6.60 3.68 16.09
N ALA A 33 6.63 5.01 15.95
CA ALA A 33 7.53 5.69 15.04
C ALA A 33 9.02 5.48 15.38
N GLU A 34 9.35 5.44 16.67
CA GLU A 34 10.71 5.13 17.15
C GLU A 34 11.09 3.68 16.84
N LEU A 35 10.16 2.74 17.04
CA LEU A 35 10.36 1.33 16.66
C LEU A 35 10.53 1.17 15.15
N ASP A 36 9.67 1.81 14.35
CA ASP A 36 9.75 1.81 12.89
C ASP A 36 11.10 2.41 12.42
N SER A 37 11.59 3.47 13.09
CA SER A 37 12.91 4.07 12.81
C SER A 37 14.06 3.14 13.15
N ILE A 38 13.99 2.40 14.26
CA ILE A 38 15.00 1.41 14.65
C ILE A 38 14.99 0.25 13.67
N ILE A 39 13.82 -0.23 13.26
CA ILE A 39 13.67 -1.27 12.23
C ILE A 39 14.31 -0.79 10.93
N ALA A 40 13.99 0.42 10.46
CA ALA A 40 14.57 0.96 9.23
C ALA A 40 16.10 1.13 9.29
N GLU A 41 16.66 1.51 10.45
CA GLU A 41 18.12 1.57 10.66
C GLU A 41 18.76 0.19 10.69
N THR A 42 18.05 -0.79 11.27
CA THR A 42 18.45 -2.20 11.33
C THR A 42 18.46 -2.82 9.94
N GLU A 43 17.41 -2.60 9.15
CA GLU A 43 17.30 -3.04 7.75
C GLU A 43 18.48 -2.50 6.91
N ARG A 44 18.86 -1.23 7.10
CA ARG A 44 20.04 -0.64 6.45
C ARG A 44 21.36 -1.30 6.86
N HIS A 45 21.49 -1.74 8.10
CA HIS A 45 22.75 -2.30 8.63
C HIS A 45 22.96 -3.79 8.30
N PHE A 46 21.89 -4.58 8.19
CA PHE A 46 22.00 -6.03 8.04
C PHE A 46 22.21 -6.53 6.60
N ALA A 47 22.42 -5.64 5.64
CA ALA A 47 22.74 -5.96 4.24
C ALA A 47 21.82 -7.06 3.66
N TRP A 48 20.53 -6.95 3.94
CA TRP A 48 19.55 -7.78 3.28
C TRP A 48 19.64 -7.55 1.77
N ASN A 49 19.57 -8.63 1.01
CA ASN A 49 19.73 -8.56 -0.44
C ASN A 49 18.46 -7.96 -1.04
N ASP A 50 18.34 -6.64 -0.94
CA ASP A 50 17.13 -5.91 -1.28
C ASP A 50 16.71 -6.12 -2.74
N ASP A 51 17.71 -6.33 -3.60
CA ASP A 51 17.52 -6.57 -5.02
C ASP A 51 16.87 -7.93 -5.29
N ALA A 52 17.21 -8.99 -4.53
CA ALA A 52 16.69 -10.34 -4.74
C ALA A 52 15.18 -10.47 -4.54
N TYR A 53 14.58 -9.54 -3.79
CA TYR A 53 13.14 -9.45 -3.51
C TYR A 53 12.55 -8.11 -3.97
N SER A 54 13.22 -7.44 -4.90
CA SER A 54 12.71 -6.24 -5.57
C SER A 54 11.46 -6.54 -6.41
N ILE A 55 10.72 -5.49 -6.77
CA ILE A 55 9.54 -5.63 -7.63
C ILE A 55 9.94 -6.04 -9.05
N LYS A 56 11.10 -5.60 -9.53
CA LYS A 56 11.68 -6.06 -10.79
C LYS A 56 11.91 -7.58 -10.77
N THR A 57 12.60 -8.10 -9.76
CA THR A 57 12.80 -9.55 -9.62
C THR A 57 11.49 -10.31 -9.39
N THR A 58 10.51 -9.69 -8.72
CA THR A 58 9.15 -10.26 -8.59
C THR A 58 8.52 -10.46 -9.97
N LYS A 59 8.58 -9.44 -10.84
CA LYS A 59 8.07 -9.48 -12.21
C LYS A 59 8.76 -10.58 -13.02
N GLU A 60 10.09 -10.65 -12.98
CA GLU A 60 10.89 -11.66 -13.67
C GLU A 60 10.54 -13.09 -13.22
N LYS A 61 10.43 -13.31 -11.90
CA LYS A 61 10.03 -14.62 -11.34
C LYS A 61 8.60 -14.99 -11.72
N TRP A 62 7.68 -14.04 -11.72
CA TRP A 62 6.31 -14.27 -12.17
C TRP A 62 6.24 -14.66 -13.65
N LEU A 63 6.92 -13.91 -14.52
CA LEU A 63 6.93 -14.16 -15.97
C LEU A 63 7.62 -15.49 -16.32
N SER A 64 8.66 -15.86 -15.60
CA SER A 64 9.38 -17.13 -15.80
C SER A 64 8.69 -18.35 -15.17
N GLY A 65 7.58 -18.17 -14.43
CA GLY A 65 6.89 -19.26 -13.73
C GLY A 65 7.63 -19.76 -12.48
N ASN A 66 8.57 -18.99 -11.96
CA ASN A 66 9.39 -19.31 -10.78
C ASN A 66 9.01 -18.49 -9.54
N ALA A 67 7.84 -17.83 -9.55
CA ALA A 67 7.34 -17.07 -8.42
C ALA A 67 7.03 -18.00 -7.24
N LYS A 68 7.44 -17.58 -6.04
CA LYS A 68 7.16 -18.29 -4.79
C LYS A 68 6.70 -17.31 -3.73
N LEU A 69 5.71 -17.65 -2.91
CA LEU A 69 5.35 -16.84 -1.75
C LEU A 69 6.35 -17.05 -0.63
N LEU A 70 6.93 -15.97 -0.13
CA LEU A 70 7.93 -16.00 0.93
C LEU A 70 7.26 -16.19 2.29
N LEU A 71 7.90 -16.97 3.16
CA LEU A 71 7.42 -17.28 4.49
C LEU A 71 8.54 -17.14 5.51
N GLN A 72 8.16 -16.64 6.68
CA GLN A 72 8.98 -16.72 7.88
C GLN A 72 8.60 -17.99 8.63
N GLY A 73 9.52 -18.94 8.69
CA GLY A 73 9.35 -20.18 9.44
C GLY A 73 9.91 -20.08 10.86
N GLY A 74 10.23 -21.25 11.41
CA GLY A 74 10.90 -21.40 12.69
C GLY A 74 11.86 -22.59 12.66
N ILE A 75 12.34 -22.98 13.85
CA ILE A 75 13.35 -24.05 13.98
C ILE A 75 12.80 -25.40 13.46
N ALA A 76 11.49 -25.62 13.62
CA ALA A 76 10.82 -26.83 13.16
C ALA A 76 9.92 -26.52 11.94
N PRO A 77 10.07 -27.23 10.81
CA PRO A 77 9.23 -27.04 9.65
C PRO A 77 7.79 -27.50 9.95
N VAL A 78 6.82 -26.68 9.53
CA VAL A 78 5.39 -27.00 9.64
C VAL A 78 4.92 -27.51 8.27
N ILE A 79 4.38 -28.73 8.22
CA ILE A 79 3.81 -29.29 6.99
C ILE A 79 2.34 -28.87 6.88
N TYR A 80 2.01 -28.10 5.85
CA TYR A 80 0.64 -27.68 5.55
C TYR A 80 0.03 -28.60 4.48
N ILE A 81 -0.91 -29.45 4.90
CA ILE A 81 -1.66 -30.33 3.99
C ILE A 81 -2.41 -29.47 2.97
N GLY A 82 -2.22 -29.75 1.67
CA GLY A 82 -2.89 -29.04 0.58
C GLY A 82 -2.08 -27.90 -0.02
N GLN A 83 -0.89 -27.59 0.51
CA GLN A 83 0.05 -26.63 -0.08
C GLN A 83 0.41 -27.03 -1.52
N GLU A 84 0.61 -28.32 -1.77
CA GLU A 84 0.90 -28.89 -3.07
C GLU A 84 -0.23 -28.65 -4.09
N ASN A 85 -1.47 -28.54 -3.62
CA ASN A 85 -2.62 -28.26 -4.50
C ASN A 85 -2.65 -26.79 -4.91
N PHE A 86 -2.22 -25.87 -4.04
CA PHE A 86 -2.07 -24.46 -4.40
C PHE A 86 -1.02 -24.30 -5.49
N ALA A 87 0.16 -24.89 -5.31
CA ALA A 87 1.26 -24.85 -6.29
C ALA A 87 0.83 -25.44 -7.64
N LYS A 88 0.18 -26.61 -7.65
CA LYS A 88 -0.35 -27.23 -8.88
C LYS A 88 -1.40 -26.37 -9.59
N LYS A 89 -2.28 -25.72 -8.84
CA LYS A 89 -3.40 -24.96 -9.39
C LYS A 89 -2.99 -23.59 -9.93
N TYR A 90 -2.06 -22.91 -9.25
CA TYR A 90 -1.72 -21.52 -9.54
C TYR A 90 -0.29 -21.32 -10.08
N GLY A 91 0.55 -22.36 -10.05
CA GLY A 91 1.95 -22.28 -10.50
C GLY A 91 2.84 -21.41 -9.60
N VAL A 92 2.45 -21.25 -8.33
CA VAL A 92 3.19 -20.48 -7.31
C VAL A 92 3.41 -21.37 -6.11
N ASP A 93 4.68 -21.65 -5.80
CA ASP A 93 5.06 -22.43 -4.63
C ASP A 93 5.36 -21.51 -3.42
N TYR A 94 5.90 -22.06 -2.36
CA TYR A 94 6.31 -21.33 -1.16
C TYR A 94 7.82 -21.46 -0.95
N ASP A 95 8.42 -20.39 -0.45
CA ASP A 95 9.81 -20.37 -0.01
C ASP A 95 9.86 -20.05 1.48
N ASP A 96 10.20 -21.05 2.29
CA ASP A 96 10.23 -20.96 3.74
C ASP A 96 11.68 -20.75 4.20
N PHE A 97 11.96 -19.56 4.72
CA PHE A 97 13.31 -19.21 5.17
C PHE A 97 13.70 -19.85 6.51
N GLY A 98 12.79 -20.56 7.19
CA GLY A 98 13.04 -21.08 8.52
C GLY A 98 13.30 -19.95 9.52
N CYS A 99 14.31 -20.08 10.38
CA CYS A 99 14.61 -19.11 11.43
C CYS A 99 15.20 -17.79 10.95
N ILE A 100 15.86 -17.78 9.78
CA ILE A 100 16.65 -16.63 9.33
C ILE A 100 16.14 -16.23 7.95
N ALA A 101 15.28 -15.21 7.91
CA ALA A 101 14.88 -14.61 6.64
C ALA A 101 16.03 -13.83 6.01
N SER A 102 16.02 -13.84 4.67
CA SER A 102 16.96 -13.06 3.86
C SER A 102 16.46 -11.63 3.58
N CYS A 103 15.34 -11.23 4.18
CA CYS A 103 14.64 -9.96 3.91
C CYS A 103 13.63 -9.58 5.01
N SER A 104 13.16 -8.33 4.93
CA SER A 104 11.91 -7.78 5.47
C SER A 104 10.79 -8.70 5.86
N ASP A 105 10.20 -8.54 7.05
CA ASP A 105 8.74 -8.67 7.14
C ASP A 105 8.02 -7.68 6.19
N ALA A 106 8.46 -6.42 6.16
CA ALA A 106 7.98 -5.40 5.24
C ALA A 106 8.25 -5.75 3.77
N GLN A 107 9.47 -6.17 3.44
CA GLN A 107 9.84 -6.58 2.08
C GLN A 107 9.13 -7.87 1.64
N MET A 108 9.06 -8.90 2.49
CA MET A 108 8.27 -10.11 2.23
C MET A 108 6.82 -9.75 1.95
N ALA A 109 6.22 -8.87 2.76
CA ALA A 109 4.85 -8.41 2.53
C ALA A 109 4.72 -7.64 1.19
N LYS A 110 5.68 -6.77 0.83
CA LYS A 110 5.68 -6.06 -0.46
C LYS A 110 5.76 -7.05 -1.63
N TYR A 111 6.69 -8.00 -1.57
CA TYR A 111 6.91 -9.04 -2.56
C TYR A 111 5.69 -9.97 -2.72
N ASN A 112 5.20 -10.53 -1.61
CA ASN A 112 4.05 -11.44 -1.61
C ASN A 112 2.78 -10.74 -2.10
N THR A 113 2.54 -9.48 -1.71
CA THR A 113 1.35 -8.75 -2.16
C THR A 113 1.37 -8.47 -3.66
N ALA A 114 2.54 -8.21 -4.26
CA ALA A 114 2.67 -8.11 -5.72
C ALA A 114 2.36 -9.45 -6.41
N ILE A 115 2.84 -10.58 -5.89
CA ILE A 115 2.47 -11.91 -6.42
C ILE A 115 0.95 -12.15 -6.28
N MET A 116 0.35 -11.79 -5.15
CA MET A 116 -1.10 -11.91 -4.94
C MET A 116 -1.92 -11.06 -5.91
N ASP A 117 -1.42 -9.88 -6.30
CA ASP A 117 -2.03 -9.06 -7.35
C ASP A 117 -1.91 -9.72 -8.72
N CYS A 118 -0.74 -10.28 -9.06
CA CYS A 118 -0.56 -11.09 -10.25
C CYS A 118 -1.52 -12.30 -10.29
N LEU A 119 -1.68 -13.01 -9.18
CA LEU A 119 -2.64 -14.10 -9.02
C LEU A 119 -4.07 -13.63 -9.24
N THR A 120 -4.44 -12.48 -8.67
CA THR A 120 -5.77 -11.90 -8.84
C THR A 120 -6.04 -11.48 -10.29
N ALA A 121 -5.05 -10.89 -10.95
CA ALA A 121 -5.16 -10.50 -12.35
C ALA A 121 -5.32 -11.71 -13.28
N LYS A 122 -4.57 -12.80 -13.03
CA LYS A 122 -4.57 -13.99 -13.89
C LYS A 122 -5.72 -14.97 -13.60
N PHE A 123 -6.09 -15.15 -12.33
CA PHE A 123 -6.99 -16.23 -11.89
C PHE A 123 -8.23 -15.73 -11.12
N GLY A 124 -8.39 -14.42 -10.94
CA GLY A 124 -9.43 -13.84 -10.10
C GLY A 124 -9.17 -14.08 -8.60
N LYS A 125 -10.20 -13.92 -7.76
CA LYS A 125 -10.04 -13.92 -6.29
C LYS A 125 -10.06 -15.31 -5.63
N GLY A 126 -10.30 -16.38 -6.39
CA GLY A 126 -10.51 -17.73 -5.84
C GLY A 126 -9.28 -18.37 -5.18
N TRP A 127 -8.07 -17.86 -5.41
CA TRP A 127 -6.84 -18.34 -4.76
C TRP A 127 -6.82 -18.05 -3.25
N ARG A 128 -7.56 -17.05 -2.78
CA ARG A 128 -7.58 -16.60 -1.38
C ARG A 128 -8.08 -17.67 -0.40
N ASP A 129 -8.89 -18.60 -0.88
CA ASP A 129 -9.43 -19.68 -0.05
C ASP A 129 -8.40 -20.78 0.19
N SER A 130 -7.48 -20.97 -0.77
CA SER A 130 -6.46 -22.02 -0.76
C SER A 130 -5.07 -21.58 -0.31
N ILE A 131 -4.79 -20.28 -0.29
CA ILE A 131 -3.49 -19.76 0.16
C ILE A 131 -3.31 -20.02 1.67
N ARG A 132 -2.08 -20.36 2.06
CA ARG A 132 -1.68 -20.41 3.47
C ARG A 132 -1.97 -19.09 4.18
N LYS A 133 -2.45 -19.17 5.42
CA LYS A 133 -2.90 -17.98 6.19
C LYS A 133 -1.76 -17.23 6.89
N ASP A 134 -0.59 -17.84 6.97
CA ASP A 134 0.63 -17.27 7.55
C ASP A 134 1.50 -16.51 6.53
N VAL A 135 1.05 -16.35 5.29
CA VAL A 135 1.76 -15.57 4.26
C VAL A 135 1.85 -14.09 4.68
N PRO A 136 3.06 -13.53 4.87
CA PRO A 136 3.25 -12.13 5.18
C PRO A 136 2.56 -11.21 4.17
N GLY A 137 1.78 -10.24 4.67
CA GLY A 137 1.05 -9.27 3.86
C GLY A 137 -0.35 -9.71 3.41
N LEU A 138 -0.77 -10.96 3.68
CA LEU A 138 -2.12 -11.43 3.35
C LEU A 138 -3.21 -10.67 4.13
N ASP A 139 -2.93 -10.32 5.38
CA ASP A 139 -3.78 -9.50 6.26
C ASP A 139 -4.00 -8.07 5.73
N LYS A 140 -3.05 -7.56 4.95
CA LYS A 140 -3.11 -6.24 4.29
C LYS A 140 -3.82 -6.30 2.95
N TYR A 141 -4.12 -7.49 2.43
CA TYR A 141 -4.71 -7.66 1.10
C TYR A 141 -6.22 -7.36 1.12
N GLY A 142 -6.68 -6.47 0.24
CA GLY A 142 -8.03 -5.93 0.22
C GLY A 142 -8.23 -4.72 1.15
N VAL A 143 -7.18 -4.26 1.84
CA VAL A 143 -7.23 -3.07 2.69
C VAL A 143 -6.72 -1.85 1.91
N SER A 144 -7.51 -0.77 1.90
CA SER A 144 -7.14 0.50 1.27
C SER A 144 -5.83 1.05 1.83
N VAL A 145 -4.90 1.40 0.94
CA VAL A 145 -3.51 1.75 1.32
C VAL A 145 -3.34 3.24 1.63
N PHE A 146 -4.28 4.07 1.20
CA PHE A 146 -4.25 5.51 1.46
C PHE A 146 -4.79 5.91 2.85
N LYS A 147 -4.76 5.00 3.82
CA LYS A 147 -5.13 5.26 5.22
C LYS A 147 -3.87 5.56 6.04
N ASN A 148 -3.97 6.51 6.98
CA ASN A 148 -2.90 6.85 7.92
C ASN A 148 -1.57 7.29 7.26
N ILE A 149 -1.65 7.96 6.10
CA ILE A 149 -0.47 8.52 5.42
C ILE A 149 0.19 9.57 6.31
N GLN A 150 1.51 9.47 6.46
CA GLN A 150 2.33 10.51 7.07
C GLN A 150 2.70 11.52 5.97
N PHE A 151 2.32 12.77 6.19
CA PHE A 151 2.57 13.86 5.24
C PHE A 151 3.78 14.68 5.67
N GLU A 152 4.53 15.16 4.69
CA GLU A 152 5.62 16.11 4.85
C GLU A 152 5.09 17.50 5.28
N GLY A 153 6.01 18.40 5.65
CA GLY A 153 5.67 19.75 6.11
C GLY A 153 4.89 20.60 5.09
N ASN A 154 5.02 20.29 3.80
CA ASN A 154 4.26 20.91 2.71
C ASN A 154 2.84 20.32 2.53
N GLY A 155 2.46 19.33 3.34
CA GLY A 155 1.17 18.66 3.27
C GLY A 155 1.06 17.58 2.18
N THR A 156 2.16 17.17 1.56
CA THR A 156 2.17 16.09 0.55
C THR A 156 2.90 14.86 1.06
N ALA A 157 2.69 13.72 0.42
CA ALA A 157 3.43 12.49 0.67
C ALA A 157 3.67 11.78 -0.67
N THR A 158 4.87 11.23 -0.85
CA THR A 158 5.22 10.44 -2.04
C THR A 158 5.25 8.98 -1.67
N ILE A 159 4.55 8.15 -2.44
CA ILE A 159 4.45 6.72 -2.21
C ILE A 159 4.76 5.98 -3.50
N VAL A 160 5.63 4.98 -3.42
CA VAL A 160 5.97 4.10 -4.54
C VAL A 160 5.21 2.79 -4.39
N LEU A 161 4.42 2.41 -5.40
CA LEU A 161 3.49 1.29 -5.37
C LEU A 161 3.75 0.31 -6.52
N PRO A 162 3.95 -1.00 -6.25
CA PRO A 162 3.88 -2.02 -7.28
C PRO A 162 2.40 -2.27 -7.61
N VAL A 163 2.01 -2.10 -8.87
CA VAL A 163 0.61 -2.22 -9.29
C VAL A 163 0.48 -3.07 -10.54
N ILE A 164 -0.69 -3.70 -10.71
CA ILE A 164 -1.05 -4.33 -11.98
C ILE A 164 -1.79 -3.29 -12.82
N TYR A 165 -1.17 -2.87 -13.92
CA TYR A 165 -1.79 -1.96 -14.86
C TYR A 165 -3.04 -2.60 -15.50
N LYS A 166 -4.10 -1.81 -15.66
CA LYS A 166 -5.33 -2.23 -16.35
C LYS A 166 -5.54 -1.42 -17.62
N ALA A 167 -5.74 -0.12 -17.49
CA ALA A 167 -6.08 0.72 -18.63
C ALA A 167 -5.75 2.20 -18.39
N LEU A 168 -5.73 2.96 -19.48
CA LEU A 168 -5.86 4.42 -19.45
C LEU A 168 -7.29 4.80 -19.82
N GLY A 169 -7.85 5.76 -19.08
CA GLY A 169 -9.20 6.29 -19.30
C GLY A 169 -9.24 7.81 -19.16
N ARG A 170 -10.37 8.41 -19.53
CA ARG A 170 -10.59 9.85 -19.30
C ARG A 170 -10.87 10.12 -17.82
N SER A 171 -10.20 11.09 -17.25
CA SER A 171 -10.50 11.56 -15.88
C SER A 171 -11.98 11.97 -15.80
N VAL A 172 -12.73 11.38 -14.87
CA VAL A 172 -14.15 11.72 -14.60
C VAL A 172 -14.23 12.80 -13.51
N SER A 173 -13.22 13.67 -13.40
CA SER A 173 -13.32 14.80 -12.47
C SER A 173 -14.49 15.68 -12.89
N ASP A 174 -15.47 15.83 -12.01
CA ASP A 174 -16.58 16.77 -12.17
C ASP A 174 -16.00 18.16 -12.48
N PRO A 175 -16.53 18.93 -13.44
CA PRO A 175 -16.09 20.30 -13.72
C PRO A 175 -15.90 21.18 -12.47
N GLU A 176 -16.68 20.98 -11.40
CA GLU A 176 -16.49 21.70 -10.13
C GLU A 176 -15.28 21.19 -9.31
N GLU A 177 -14.97 19.90 -9.35
CA GLU A 177 -13.75 19.32 -8.75
C GLU A 177 -12.49 19.72 -9.55
N SER A 178 -12.64 20.06 -10.83
CA SER A 178 -11.52 20.41 -11.73
C SER A 178 -10.79 21.71 -11.35
N GLY A 179 -11.48 22.68 -10.73
CA GLY A 179 -10.87 23.95 -10.29
C GLY A 179 -9.85 23.73 -9.17
N PHE A 180 -10.24 22.98 -8.14
CA PHE A 180 -9.37 22.59 -7.04
C PHE A 180 -8.17 21.75 -7.50
N VAL A 181 -8.39 20.81 -8.42
CA VAL A 181 -7.32 19.99 -9.00
C VAL A 181 -6.33 20.88 -9.76
N ARG A 182 -6.80 21.82 -10.59
CA ARG A 182 -5.92 22.79 -11.27
C ARG A 182 -5.07 23.59 -10.30
N ASP A 183 -5.67 24.06 -9.21
CA ASP A 183 -4.97 24.90 -8.23
C ASP A 183 -3.83 24.16 -7.49
N ILE A 184 -3.88 22.82 -7.44
CA ILE A 184 -2.87 22.01 -6.74
C ILE A 184 -1.78 21.48 -7.65
N ILE A 185 -2.16 20.89 -8.78
CA ILE A 185 -1.21 20.21 -9.67
C ILE A 185 -0.79 21.05 -10.86
N ASP A 186 -1.31 22.28 -10.99
CA ASP A 186 -1.08 23.16 -12.14
C ASP A 186 -1.30 22.43 -13.49
N CYS A 187 -2.17 21.42 -13.46
CA CYS A 187 -2.33 20.46 -14.52
C CYS A 187 -3.77 19.93 -14.52
N VAL A 188 -4.42 19.97 -15.68
CA VAL A 188 -5.67 19.24 -15.91
C VAL A 188 -5.27 17.91 -16.52
N SER A 189 -5.02 16.91 -15.69
CA SER A 189 -4.81 15.55 -16.15
C SER A 189 -6.09 15.04 -16.85
N LEU A 190 -6.10 15.05 -18.18
CA LEU A 190 -7.23 14.54 -18.97
C LEU A 190 -7.29 13.01 -18.94
N THR A 191 -6.21 12.36 -18.50
CA THR A 191 -6.05 10.90 -18.48
C THR A 191 -5.84 10.43 -17.05
N SER A 192 -6.52 9.35 -16.70
CA SER A 192 -6.34 8.61 -15.46
C SER A 192 -5.94 7.17 -15.78
N MET A 193 -5.15 6.59 -14.90
CA MET A 193 -4.77 5.19 -14.96
C MET A 193 -5.66 4.38 -14.03
N GLU A 194 -6.21 3.29 -14.56
CA GLU A 194 -6.80 2.21 -13.80
C GLU A 194 -5.73 1.17 -13.47
N PHE A 195 -5.64 0.78 -12.21
CA PHE A 195 -4.73 -0.25 -11.77
C PHE A 195 -5.28 -1.04 -10.58
N LEU A 196 -4.81 -2.27 -10.43
CA LEU A 196 -5.08 -3.13 -9.28
C LEU A 196 -3.89 -3.06 -8.32
N TYR A 197 -4.17 -2.81 -7.05
CA TYR A 197 -3.17 -2.85 -5.99
C TYR A 197 -3.74 -3.44 -4.70
N ARG A 198 -3.06 -4.45 -4.16
CA ARG A 198 -3.50 -5.24 -3.00
C ARG A 198 -4.96 -5.70 -3.13
N GLY A 199 -5.38 -6.14 -4.30
CA GLY A 199 -6.73 -6.65 -4.53
C GLY A 199 -7.83 -5.59 -4.58
N VAL A 200 -7.47 -4.30 -4.61
CA VAL A 200 -8.38 -3.15 -4.75
C VAL A 200 -8.05 -2.43 -6.06
N GLU A 201 -9.08 -2.12 -6.84
CA GLU A 201 -8.94 -1.34 -8.07
C GLU A 201 -8.98 0.16 -7.73
N TYR A 202 -8.06 0.89 -8.33
CA TYR A 202 -7.93 2.33 -8.18
C TYR A 202 -7.96 3.00 -9.54
N TYR A 203 -8.46 4.23 -9.54
CA TYR A 203 -8.51 5.09 -10.70
C TYR A 203 -7.88 6.44 -10.31
N VAL A 204 -6.72 6.76 -10.86
CA VAL A 204 -5.92 7.90 -10.41
C VAL A 204 -5.46 8.74 -11.61
N PRO A 205 -5.61 10.07 -11.58
CA PRO A 205 -5.11 10.96 -12.64
C PRO A 205 -3.59 10.88 -12.80
N LEU A 206 -3.12 11.01 -14.05
CA LEU A 206 -1.70 11.09 -14.42
C LEU A 206 -1.24 12.53 -14.51
N SER A 207 -0.17 12.89 -13.82
CA SER A 207 0.53 14.16 -14.06
C SER A 207 0.92 14.28 -15.54
N SER A 208 0.91 15.49 -16.10
CA SER A 208 1.31 15.73 -17.49
C SER A 208 2.71 15.19 -17.83
N ASN A 209 3.57 15.07 -16.82
CA ASN A 209 4.94 14.58 -16.97
C ASN A 209 5.09 13.06 -16.75
N ALA A 210 4.01 12.36 -16.37
CA ALA A 210 4.04 10.93 -16.06
C ALA A 210 3.92 10.02 -17.29
N VAL A 211 3.67 10.59 -18.48
CA VAL A 211 3.50 9.83 -19.71
C VAL A 211 4.88 9.42 -20.25
N SER A 212 5.21 8.15 -20.04
CA SER A 212 6.28 7.43 -20.76
C SER A 212 5.91 7.31 -22.26
N ASP A 213 6.91 7.32 -23.15
CA ASP A 213 6.73 7.04 -24.59
C ASP A 213 6.14 5.64 -24.83
N GLU A 214 6.32 4.74 -23.86
CA GLU A 214 5.81 3.37 -23.89
C GLU A 214 4.68 3.18 -22.88
N THR A 215 3.54 2.67 -23.37
CA THR A 215 2.39 2.30 -22.54
C THR A 215 2.55 0.87 -22.01
N PRO A 216 2.26 0.61 -20.71
CA PRO A 216 2.27 -0.75 -20.17
C PRO A 216 1.21 -1.63 -20.86
N LEU A 217 1.48 -2.93 -20.93
CA LEU A 217 0.52 -3.92 -21.40
C LEU A 217 -0.53 -4.20 -20.32
N GLU A 218 -1.77 -4.50 -20.72
CA GLU A 218 -2.83 -4.88 -19.78
C GLU A 218 -2.39 -6.07 -18.91
N ASN A 219 -2.63 -5.97 -17.60
CA ASN A 219 -2.22 -6.92 -16.56
C ASN A 219 -0.71 -7.02 -16.33
N GLU A 220 0.08 -6.06 -16.83
CA GLU A 220 1.51 -5.97 -16.54
C GLU A 220 1.75 -5.45 -15.12
N LEU A 221 2.68 -6.10 -14.40
CA LEU A 221 3.23 -5.58 -13.15
C LEU A 221 4.20 -4.43 -13.46
N ILE A 222 3.91 -3.27 -12.89
CA ILE A 222 4.69 -2.03 -13.01
C ILE A 222 4.87 -1.41 -11.63
N GLU A 223 5.74 -0.42 -11.52
CA GLU A 223 5.84 0.43 -10.33
C GLU A 223 5.39 1.85 -10.66
N ILE A 224 4.59 2.47 -9.80
CA ILE A 224 4.13 3.85 -9.96
C ILE A 224 4.54 4.68 -8.75
N THR A 225 4.89 5.93 -9.02
CA THR A 225 5.11 6.94 -7.98
C THR A 225 3.87 7.80 -7.88
N VAL A 226 3.24 7.82 -6.71
CA VAL A 226 2.01 8.56 -6.43
C VAL A 226 2.30 9.66 -5.43
N ARG A 227 1.95 10.90 -5.79
CA ARG A 227 1.88 12.01 -4.85
C ARG A 227 0.48 12.09 -4.25
N VAL A 228 0.42 12.12 -2.93
CA VAL A 228 -0.83 12.19 -2.17
C VAL A 228 -0.90 13.52 -1.43
N PHE A 229 -2.06 14.16 -1.44
CA PHE A 229 -2.25 15.49 -0.89
C PHE A 229 -3.03 15.41 0.42
N ASN A 230 -2.61 16.14 1.46
CA ASN A 230 -3.29 16.15 2.74
C ASN A 230 -4.62 16.91 2.65
N PRO A 231 -5.78 16.26 2.93
CA PRO A 231 -7.09 16.91 2.89
C PRO A 231 -7.19 18.19 3.73
N LYS A 232 -6.51 18.23 4.88
CA LYS A 232 -6.53 19.39 5.79
C LYS A 232 -5.64 20.52 5.29
N ALA A 233 -4.44 20.21 4.79
CA ALA A 233 -3.51 21.22 4.30
C ALA A 233 -4.05 21.90 3.04
N PHE A 234 -4.64 21.10 2.16
CA PHE A 234 -5.17 21.55 0.87
C PHE A 234 -6.67 21.88 0.89
N ARG A 235 -7.35 21.74 2.03
CA ARG A 235 -8.73 22.19 2.27
C ARG A 235 -9.78 21.65 1.30
N TYR A 236 -9.72 20.36 0.98
CA TYR A 236 -10.70 19.73 0.10
C TYR A 236 -11.61 18.73 0.81
N SER A 237 -12.78 18.50 0.20
CA SER A 237 -13.82 17.64 0.74
C SER A 237 -13.42 16.16 0.74
N LYS A 238 -13.91 15.39 1.71
CA LYS A 238 -13.76 13.92 1.73
C LYS A 238 -14.52 13.21 0.62
N ASN A 239 -15.39 13.93 -0.09
CA ASN A 239 -16.18 13.39 -1.19
C ASN A 239 -15.39 13.27 -2.50
N ILE A 240 -14.19 13.88 -2.58
CA ILE A 240 -13.32 13.75 -3.75
C ILE A 240 -12.96 12.28 -3.97
N LYS A 241 -12.93 11.84 -5.22
CA LYS A 241 -12.56 10.47 -5.58
C LYS A 241 -11.38 10.46 -6.54
N PRO A 242 -10.29 9.73 -6.23
CA PRO A 242 -10.06 8.95 -5.00
C PRO A 242 -9.83 9.85 -3.76
N TYR A 243 -10.09 9.30 -2.56
CA TYR A 243 -9.79 9.97 -1.28
C TYR A 243 -8.75 9.18 -0.48
N PRO A 244 -7.71 9.83 0.06
CA PRO A 244 -7.25 11.19 -0.25
C PRO A 244 -6.93 11.40 -1.73
N PHE A 245 -6.99 12.65 -2.18
CA PHE A 245 -6.65 13.01 -3.56
C PHE A 245 -5.18 12.68 -3.82
N CYS A 246 -4.92 12.06 -4.97
CA CYS A 246 -3.60 11.64 -5.38
C CYS A 246 -3.43 11.71 -6.89
N VAL A 247 -2.18 11.80 -7.33
CA VAL A 247 -1.79 11.91 -8.74
C VAL A 247 -0.58 11.01 -8.99
N ILE A 248 -0.58 10.31 -10.12
CA ILE A 248 0.57 9.52 -10.56
C ILE A 248 1.59 10.46 -11.19
N GLU A 249 2.82 10.45 -10.69
CA GLU A 249 3.90 11.32 -11.14
C GLU A 249 4.89 10.63 -12.06
N ALA A 250 5.07 9.32 -11.88
CA ALA A 250 5.95 8.51 -12.69
C ALA A 250 5.43 7.08 -12.80
N VAL A 251 5.76 6.44 -13.91
CA VAL A 251 5.47 5.04 -14.22
C VAL A 251 6.79 4.38 -14.62
N ASP A 252 7.17 3.32 -13.91
CA ASP A 252 8.33 2.49 -14.20
C ASP A 252 7.86 1.11 -14.68
N LEU A 253 8.27 0.73 -15.89
CA LEU A 253 7.93 -0.54 -16.52
C LEU A 253 8.77 -1.72 -16.01
N LEU A 254 9.75 -1.49 -15.13
CA LEU A 254 10.60 -2.52 -14.52
C LEU A 254 11.36 -3.35 -15.56
N ARG A 255 11.86 -2.70 -16.62
CA ARG A 255 12.62 -3.33 -17.71
C ARG A 255 14.13 -3.28 -17.43
#